data_AF-A0A3B8MAG6-F1
#
_entry.id   AF-A0A3B8MAG6-F1
#
_cell.length_a   1.000
_cell.length_b   1.000
_cell.length_c   1.000
_cell.angle_alpha   90.00
_cell.angle_beta   90.00
_cell.angle_gamma   90.00
#
_symmetry.space_group_name_H-M   'P 1'
#
loop_
_entity.id
_entity.type
_entity.pdbx_description
1 polymer ?
#
loop_
_entity_poly.entity_id
_entity_poly.type
_entity_poly.pdbx_seq_one_letter_code
_entity_poly.pdbx_strand_id
1 'polypeptide(L)'
;MRALEAEISELFETNRRCVVRVHTIYDSDVAGLGFGNGYTHGTGFLIDGDGHVLTVDKAVKGASEIRVTLADGQTSRASFVASDPTSDVAVIRVSEAPEAHIAFGNSDQVRVGHYTFVLG
;
A
#
# COMPACT_ATOMS: atom_id res chain seq x y z
N MET A 1 12.43 -13.53 -26.09
CA MET A 1 11.94 -14.18 -24.85
C MET A 1 12.82 -13.81 -23.66
N ARG A 2 14.13 -14.13 -23.66
CA ARG A 2 15.07 -13.80 -22.56
C ARG A 2 15.15 -12.31 -22.16
N ALA A 3 15.01 -11.38 -23.12
CA ALA A 3 15.10 -9.94 -22.83
C ALA A 3 13.88 -9.41 -22.04
N LEU A 4 12.68 -9.88 -22.37
CA LEU A 4 11.45 -9.49 -21.66
C LEU A 4 11.43 -10.05 -20.24
N GLU A 5 11.88 -11.29 -20.06
CA GLU A 5 11.99 -11.92 -18.73
C GLU A 5 12.98 -11.16 -17.83
N ALA A 6 14.10 -10.69 -18.39
CA ALA A 6 15.07 -9.87 -17.67
C ALA A 6 14.48 -8.52 -17.24
N GLU A 7 13.77 -7.84 -18.15
CA GLU A 7 13.13 -6.55 -17.85
C GLU A 7 12.06 -6.68 -16.76
N ILE A 8 11.23 -7.72 -16.81
CA ILE A 8 10.23 -8.01 -15.77
C ILE A 8 10.91 -8.28 -14.43
N SER A 9 11.99 -9.08 -14.43
CA SER A 9 12.75 -9.37 -13.21
C SER A 9 13.35 -8.10 -12.62
N GLU A 10 13.88 -7.21 -13.44
CA GLU A 10 14.46 -5.94 -13.01
C GLU A 10 13.39 -5.00 -12.42
N LEU A 11 12.24 -4.89 -13.08
CA LEU A 11 11.09 -4.13 -12.57
C LEU A 11 10.62 -4.66 -11.23
N PHE A 12 10.52 -5.98 -11.08
CA PHE A 12 10.14 -6.60 -9.81
C PHE A 12 11.18 -6.32 -8.71
N GLU A 13 12.46 -6.60 -8.96
CA GLU A 13 13.52 -6.44 -7.95
C GLU A 13 13.68 -4.99 -7.50
N THR A 14 13.50 -4.04 -8.41
CA THR A 14 13.58 -2.61 -8.11
C THR A 14 12.42 -2.16 -7.22
N ASN A 15 11.21 -2.66 -7.48
CA ASN A 15 9.99 -2.13 -6.84
C ASN A 15 9.49 -2.96 -5.65
N ARG A 16 9.91 -4.22 -5.49
CA ARG A 16 9.39 -5.12 -4.45
C ARG A 16 9.57 -4.59 -3.02
N ARG A 17 10.57 -3.72 -2.79
CA ARG A 17 10.80 -3.10 -1.47
C ARG A 17 9.83 -1.95 -1.18
N CYS A 18 9.22 -1.38 -2.21
CA CYS A 18 8.27 -0.28 -2.10
C CYS A 18 6.84 -0.78 -1.81
N VAL A 19 6.57 -2.07 -2.05
CA VAL A 19 5.28 -2.71 -1.79
C VAL A 19 5.18 -3.06 -0.32
N VAL A 20 4.09 -2.64 0.32
CA VAL A 20 3.84 -2.90 1.73
C VAL A 20 2.48 -3.55 1.92
N ARG A 21 2.35 -4.32 2.99
CA ARG A 21 1.06 -4.87 3.41
C ARG A 21 0.43 -3.94 4.44
N VAL A 22 -0.81 -3.53 4.18
CA VAL A 22 -1.62 -2.72 5.09
C VAL A 22 -2.57 -3.66 5.83
N HIS A 23 -2.57 -3.56 7.16
CA HIS A 23 -3.49 -4.28 8.03
C HIS A 23 -4.18 -3.28 8.94
N THR A 24 -5.50 -3.22 8.90
CA THR A 24 -6.26 -2.31 9.75
C THR A 24 -7.21 -3.05 10.67
N ILE A 25 -7.42 -2.46 11.84
CA ILE A 25 -8.24 -2.99 12.92
C ILE A 25 -9.33 -1.98 13.19
N TYR A 26 -10.57 -2.45 13.27
CA TYR A 26 -11.78 -1.69 13.52
C TYR A 26 -12.34 -2.06 14.88
N ASP A 27 -12.73 -1.04 15.66
CA ASP A 27 -13.42 -1.30 16.91
C ASP A 27 -14.81 -1.87 16.64
N SER A 28 -15.14 -2.97 17.31
CA SER A 28 -16.41 -3.68 17.17
C SER A 28 -17.43 -3.13 18.15
N ASP A 29 -17.70 -1.83 18.12
CA ASP A 29 -18.81 -1.25 18.91
C ASP A 29 -20.18 -1.45 18.23
N VAL A 30 -20.21 -2.21 17.14
CA VAL A 30 -21.43 -2.65 16.46
C VAL A 30 -21.93 -3.95 17.12
N ALA A 31 -22.70 -3.75 18.20
CA ALA A 31 -23.42 -4.74 18.99
C ALA A 31 -22.55 -5.57 19.95
N GLY A 32 -22.85 -5.50 21.25
CA GLY A 32 -22.24 -6.27 22.35
C GLY A 32 -22.46 -7.79 22.29
N LEU A 33 -22.15 -8.39 21.14
CA LEU A 33 -22.29 -9.81 20.81
C LEU A 33 -20.94 -10.54 20.81
N GLY A 34 -19.83 -9.87 21.12
CA GLY A 34 -18.53 -10.52 21.35
C GLY A 34 -17.85 -11.10 20.10
N PHE A 35 -18.27 -10.70 18.90
CA PHE A 35 -17.48 -10.91 17.69
C PHE A 35 -16.36 -9.87 17.73
N GLY A 36 -15.13 -10.29 18.03
CA GLY A 36 -14.00 -9.37 18.22
C GLY A 36 -13.74 -8.42 17.04
N ASN A 37 -12.79 -7.49 17.22
CA ASN A 37 -12.46 -6.43 16.27
C ASN A 37 -12.49 -6.88 14.80
N GLY A 38 -13.15 -6.09 13.95
CA GLY A 38 -13.09 -6.28 12.50
C GLY A 38 -11.67 -5.99 11.99
N TYR A 39 -11.22 -6.70 10.96
CA TYR A 39 -9.92 -6.46 10.35
C TYR A 39 -10.02 -6.45 8.83
N THR A 40 -9.17 -5.64 8.19
CA THR A 40 -8.98 -5.67 6.73
C THR A 40 -7.51 -5.80 6.38
N HIS A 41 -7.24 -6.38 5.22
CA HIS A 41 -5.91 -6.47 4.63
C HIS A 41 -5.93 -5.80 3.26
N GLY A 42 -4.86 -5.09 2.95
CA GLY A 42 -4.64 -4.47 1.66
C GLY A 42 -3.17 -4.34 1.34
N THR A 43 -2.90 -3.77 0.18
CA THR A 43 -1.56 -3.44 -0.29
C THR A 43 -1.42 -1.92 -0.33
N GLY A 44 -0.21 -1.43 -0.10
CA GLY A 44 0.15 -0.05 -0.33
C GLY A 44 1.52 0.05 -0.98
N PHE A 45 1.86 1.27 -1.40
CA PHE A 45 3.16 1.59 -1.98
C PHE A 45 3.77 2.77 -1.26
N LEU A 46 5.04 2.66 -0.88
CA LEU A 46 5.83 3.80 -0.41
C LEU A 46 6.05 4.76 -1.58
N ILE A 47 5.67 6.04 -1.42
CA ILE A 47 5.69 7.04 -2.50
C ILE A 47 6.75 8.12 -2.33
N ASP A 48 7.39 8.19 -1.17
CA ASP A 48 8.51 9.08 -0.89
C ASP A 48 9.42 8.55 0.24
N GLY A 49 10.50 9.29 0.52
CA GLY A 49 11.44 8.97 1.61
C GLY A 49 10.96 9.38 3.01
N ASP A 50 9.82 10.06 3.13
CA ASP A 50 9.26 10.51 4.42
C ASP A 50 8.32 9.47 5.06
N GLY A 51 8.13 8.33 4.38
CA GLY A 51 7.33 7.20 4.84
C GLY A 51 5.87 7.28 4.44
N HIS A 52 5.50 8.07 3.44
CA HIS A 52 4.13 8.09 2.94
C HIS A 52 3.84 6.82 2.14
N VAL A 53 2.69 6.22 2.42
CA VAL A 53 2.18 5.04 1.75
C VAL A 53 0.86 5.39 1.09
N LEU A 54 0.79 5.19 -0.22
CA LEU A 54 -0.42 5.28 -1.01
C LEU A 54 -1.16 3.93 -0.97
N THR A 55 -2.44 3.96 -0.66
CA THR A 55 -3.32 2.78 -0.61
C THR A 55 -4.75 3.16 -1.00
N VAL A 56 -5.68 2.23 -0.85
CA VAL A 56 -7.10 2.46 -1.11
C VAL A 56 -7.81 3.05 0.12
N ASP A 57 -8.72 4.01 -0.08
CA ASP A 57 -9.46 4.67 1.02
C ASP A 57 -10.21 3.64 1.87
N LYS A 58 -10.91 2.72 1.22
CA LYS A 58 -11.68 1.67 1.91
C LYS A 58 -10.86 0.75 2.82
N ALA A 59 -9.54 0.66 2.64
CA ALA A 59 -8.69 -0.17 3.50
C ALA A 59 -8.39 0.50 4.85
N VAL A 60 -8.49 1.83 4.93
CA VAL A 60 -8.03 2.61 6.10
C VAL A 60 -9.14 3.47 6.71
N LYS A 61 -10.19 3.77 5.96
CA LYS A 61 -11.32 4.59 6.41
C LYS A 61 -11.97 3.99 7.66
N GLY A 62 -12.03 4.76 8.73
CA GLY A 62 -12.68 4.37 9.99
C GLY A 62 -11.90 3.34 10.82
N ALA A 63 -10.66 3.03 10.43
CA ALA A 63 -9.81 2.13 11.20
C ALA A 63 -9.39 2.76 12.54
N SER A 64 -9.49 1.99 13.61
CA SER A 64 -8.99 2.36 14.94
C SER A 64 -7.47 2.24 15.01
N GLU A 65 -6.91 1.27 14.28
CA GLU A 65 -5.47 1.08 14.16
C GLU A 65 -5.07 0.70 12.73
N ILE A 66 -3.96 1.25 12.26
CA ILE A 66 -3.35 0.94 10.96
C ILE A 66 -1.93 0.44 11.22
N ARG A 67 -1.63 -0.76 10.74
CA ARG A 67 -0.31 -1.38 10.76
C ARG A 67 0.16 -1.62 9.33
N VAL A 68 1.45 -1.38 9.11
CA VAL A 68 2.09 -1.59 7.82
C VAL A 68 3.23 -2.57 8.01
N THR A 69 3.23 -3.67 7.25
CA THR A 69 4.36 -4.59 7.18
C THR A 69 5.19 -4.25 5.94
N LEU A 70 6.45 -3.89 6.15
CA LEU A 70 7.45 -3.60 5.12
C LEU A 70 7.96 -4.88 4.46
N ALA A 71 8.66 -4.75 3.33
CA ALA A 71 9.17 -5.88 2.55
C ALA A 71 10.22 -6.74 3.27
N ASP A 72 10.85 -6.23 4.33
CA ASP A 72 11.77 -6.96 5.20
C ASP A 72 11.06 -7.73 6.33
N GLY A 73 9.73 -7.62 6.41
CA GLY A 73 8.89 -8.23 7.44
C GLY A 73 8.69 -7.38 8.69
N GLN A 74 9.36 -6.24 8.82
CA GLN A 74 9.15 -5.33 9.94
C GLN A 74 7.74 -4.74 9.88
N THR A 75 7.06 -4.66 11.02
CA THR A 75 5.72 -4.09 11.10
C THR A 75 5.74 -2.86 11.98
N SER A 76 5.26 -1.74 11.45
CA SER A 76 5.18 -0.45 12.13
C SER A 76 3.73 0.06 12.17
N ARG A 77 3.44 0.91 13.15
CA ARG A 77 2.17 1.64 13.19
C ARG A 77 2.22 2.78 12.18
N ALA A 78 1.11 3.01 11.49
CA ALA A 78 0.94 4.13 10.58
C ALA A 78 -0.11 5.10 11.10
N SER A 79 0.06 6.38 10.80
CA SER A 79 -0.94 7.41 10.99
C SER A 79 -1.68 7.68 9.68
N PHE A 80 -2.97 8.02 9.78
CA PHE A 80 -3.72 8.53 8.65
C PHE A 80 -3.23 9.95 8.29
N VAL A 81 -3.08 10.23 7.00
CA VAL A 81 -2.68 11.57 6.50
C VAL A 81 -3.86 12.23 5.80
N ALA A 82 -4.39 11.60 4.74
CA ALA A 82 -5.50 12.12 3.96
C ALA A 82 -6.17 10.99 3.16
N SER A 83 -7.41 11.19 2.73
CA SER A 83 -8.05 10.35 1.72
C SER A 83 -8.97 11.14 0.81
N ASP A 84 -9.16 10.61 -0.39
CA ASP A 84 -10.17 11.02 -1.34
C ASP A 84 -11.09 9.83 -1.64
N PRO A 85 -12.27 9.77 -1.00
CA PRO A 85 -13.24 8.69 -1.23
C PRO A 85 -13.78 8.63 -2.65
N THR A 86 -13.71 9.74 -3.42
CA THR A 86 -14.22 9.77 -4.80
C THR A 86 -13.35 8.93 -5.74
N SER A 87 -12.03 8.95 -5.52
CA SER A 87 -11.06 8.16 -6.29
C SER A 87 -10.67 6.84 -5.62
N ASP A 88 -11.20 6.52 -4.43
CA ASP A 88 -10.84 5.37 -3.58
C ASP A 88 -9.34 5.35 -3.22
N VAL A 89 -8.75 6.52 -2.93
CA VAL A 89 -7.31 6.65 -2.60
C VAL A 89 -7.12 7.23 -1.20
N ALA A 90 -6.12 6.73 -0.48
CA ALA A 90 -5.68 7.28 0.79
C ALA A 90 -4.16 7.29 0.91
N VAL A 91 -3.67 8.23 1.73
CA VAL A 91 -2.29 8.34 2.16
C VAL A 91 -2.23 8.10 3.67
N ILE A 92 -1.36 7.19 4.06
CA ILE A 92 -0.97 6.95 5.46
C ILE A 92 0.54 7.19 5.59
N ARG A 93 1.05 7.36 6.81
CA ARG A 93 2.48 7.56 7.05
C ARG A 93 3.00 6.57 8.08
N VAL A 94 4.05 5.84 7.74
CA VAL A 94 4.78 5.00 8.70
C VAL A 94 5.78 5.84 9.49
N SER A 95 6.00 5.48 10.76
CA SER A 95 6.93 6.22 11.63
C SER A 95 8.39 5.97 11.28
N GLU A 96 8.70 4.74 10.84
CA GLU A 96 10.04 4.31 10.43
C GLU A 96 10.00 4.01 8.94
N ALA A 97 10.42 5.00 8.14
CA ALA A 97 10.42 4.89 6.69
C ALA A 97 11.68 4.15 6.20
N PRO A 98 11.55 3.10 5.36
CA PRO A 98 12.70 2.54 4.68
C PRO A 98 13.18 3.49 3.57
N GLU A 99 14.45 3.37 3.17
CA GLU A 99 14.99 4.08 2.01
C GLU A 99 14.55 3.39 0.69
N ALA A 100 13.24 3.29 0.47
CA ALA A 100 12.64 2.71 -0.72
C ALA A 100 11.28 3.36 -0.99
N HIS A 101 11.09 3.87 -2.22
CA HIS A 101 9.82 4.39 -2.69
C HIS A 101 9.69 4.18 -4.20
N ILE A 102 8.45 4.11 -4.68
CA ILE A 102 8.16 3.96 -6.10
C ILE A 102 8.34 5.29 -6.82
N ALA A 103 8.85 5.23 -8.06
CA ALA A 103 8.83 6.38 -8.95
C ALA A 103 7.48 6.45 -9.68
N PHE A 104 6.87 7.64 -9.72
CA PHE A 104 5.65 7.83 -10.49
C PHE A 104 5.94 7.86 -12.00
N GLY A 105 5.16 7.08 -12.74
CA GLY A 105 5.06 7.20 -14.20
C GLY A 105 4.05 8.27 -14.63
N ASN A 106 4.00 8.54 -15.93
CA ASN A 106 2.98 9.40 -16.53
C ASN A 106 1.89 8.55 -17.19
N SER A 107 0.69 8.53 -16.61
CA SER A 107 -0.46 7.76 -17.12
C SER A 107 -0.92 8.20 -18.51
N ASP A 108 -0.73 9.47 -18.88
CA ASP A 108 -1.14 10.01 -20.19
C ASP A 108 -0.33 9.42 -21.36
N GLN A 109 0.81 8.80 -21.05
CA GLN A 109 1.69 8.15 -22.03
C GLN A 109 1.39 6.65 -22.20
N VAL A 110 0.52 6.07 -21.37
CA VAL A 110 0.13 4.67 -21.46
C VAL A 110 -0.75 4.45 -22.70
N ARG A 111 -0.49 3.38 -23.45
CA ARG A 111 -1.21 3.04 -24.69
C ARG A 111 -1.80 1.63 -24.61
N VAL A 112 -2.89 1.41 -25.34
CA VAL A 112 -3.47 0.07 -25.53
C VAL A 112 -2.41 -0.86 -26.10
N GLY A 113 -2.24 -2.02 -25.44
CA GLY A 113 -1.21 -3.01 -25.79
C GLY A 113 0.08 -2.92 -24.98
N HIS A 114 0.26 -1.91 -24.13
CA HIS A 114 1.33 -1.94 -23.14
C HIS A 114 1.16 -3.11 -22.16
N TYR A 115 2.27 -3.73 -21.80
CA TYR A 115 2.31 -4.69 -20.71
C TYR A 115 2.15 -3.99 -19.37
N THR A 116 1.38 -4.61 -18.47
CA THR A 116 1.19 -4.13 -17.10
C THR A 116 1.44 -5.28 -16.14
N PHE A 117 2.06 -4.96 -15.01
CA PHE A 117 2.28 -5.88 -13.92
C PHE A 117 1.63 -5.31 -12.66
N VAL A 118 1.00 -6.18 -11.88
CA VAL A 118 0.40 -5.81 -10.60
C VAL A 118 1.27 -6.40 -9.51
N LEU A 119 1.68 -5.56 -8.58
CA LEU A 119 2.45 -5.96 -7.40
C LEU A 119 1.53 -5.90 -6.18
N GLY A 120 1.57 -6.92 -5.32
CA GLY A 120 0.81 -6.97 -4.08
C GLY A 120 0.98 -8.26 -3.30
#